data_AF-A0A944DCA6-F1
#
_entry.id   AF-A0A944DCA6-F1
#
_cell.length_a   1.000
_cell.length_b   1.000
_cell.length_c   1.000
_cell.angle_alpha   90.00
_cell.angle_beta   90.00
_cell.angle_gamma   90.00
#
_symmetry.space_group_name_H-M   'P 1'
#
loop_
_entity.id
_entity.type
_entity.pdbx_description
1 polymer ?
#
loop_
_entity_poly.entity_id
_entity_poly.type
_entity_poly.pdbx_seq_one_letter_code
_entity_poly.pdbx_strand_id
1 'polypeptide(L)'
;MWLIPLWTLGLALACWMFGQWMLKRPARLLATGLTISALIPWLPSSHAEPPTKPSTQVVYRFDDHRHLELVGYGCEGAIDYVDTKRGIKTRLMEQFARVFLPRIVHADNDGDFIFIPYDDVSAFRVSKDHGKTFNSARWVGSVEYGTEVKAITVINQQAFIEVKDGRVFMTSKPFGEGWGMLVIDPVNHLPTTVFSERPEFQNLPTTIPEVKEYKGWSQMRCDPDLEGDPKQTAGTRWNAFQFAVLDLLGRTVALPIIWAVGALS
;
A
#
# COMPACT_ATOMS: atom_id res chain seq x y z
N MET A 1 31.80 -11.83 -14.65
CA MET A 1 33.13 -11.31 -15.02
C MET A 1 33.42 -10.11 -14.13
N TRP A 2 34.49 -10.17 -13.36
CA TRP A 2 34.85 -9.14 -12.38
C TRP A 2 35.51 -7.95 -13.07
N LEU A 3 34.93 -6.76 -12.96
CA LEU A 3 35.54 -5.50 -13.43
C LEU A 3 36.11 -4.77 -12.22
N ILE A 4 37.43 -4.85 -12.05
CA ILE A 4 38.13 -3.96 -11.12
C ILE A 4 38.04 -2.55 -11.74
N PRO A 5 37.48 -1.55 -11.02
CA PRO A 5 37.41 -0.21 -11.56
C PRO A 5 38.82 0.29 -11.91
N LEU A 6 39.03 0.81 -13.13
CA LEU A 6 40.36 1.23 -13.58
C LEU A 6 41.04 2.25 -12.64
N TRP A 7 40.25 2.99 -11.87
CA TRP A 7 40.74 3.96 -10.90
C TRP A 7 41.39 3.32 -9.66
N THR A 8 40.99 2.11 -9.24
CA THR A 8 41.62 1.41 -8.11
C THR A 8 43.00 0.87 -8.50
N LEU A 9 43.15 0.39 -9.74
CA LEU A 9 44.44 0.01 -10.31
C LEU A 9 45.36 1.23 -10.44
N GLY A 10 44.82 2.37 -10.88
CA GLY A 10 45.56 3.63 -10.98
C GLY A 10 46.08 4.15 -9.64
N LEU A 11 45.24 4.14 -8.61
CA LEU A 11 45.63 4.55 -7.25
C LEU A 11 46.66 3.61 -6.63
N ALA A 12 46.50 2.29 -6.81
CA ALA A 12 47.47 1.31 -6.32
C ALA A 12 48.85 1.48 -6.97
N LEU A 13 48.89 1.71 -8.30
CA LEU A 13 50.12 1.99 -9.04
C LEU A 13 50.76 3.30 -8.59
N ALA A 14 49.98 4.37 -8.39
CA ALA A 14 50.49 5.65 -7.92
C ALA A 14 51.09 5.56 -6.52
N CYS A 15 50.41 4.89 -5.58
CA CYS A 15 50.92 4.66 -4.23
C CYS A 15 52.18 3.80 -4.22
N TRP A 16 52.25 2.77 -5.08
CA TRP A 16 53.43 1.92 -5.22
C TRP A 16 54.63 2.69 -5.78
N MET A 17 54.42 3.48 -6.83
CA MET A 17 55.45 4.32 -7.44
C MET A 17 55.97 5.40 -6.47
N PHE A 18 55.06 6.05 -5.73
CA PHE A 18 55.42 7.07 -4.75
C PHE A 18 56.20 6.48 -3.56
N GLY A 19 55.82 5.27 -3.10
CA GLY A 19 56.53 4.55 -2.04
C GLY A 19 57.93 4.08 -2.46
N GLN A 20 58.13 3.67 -3.71
CA GLN A 20 59.44 3.33 -4.27
C GLN A 20 60.40 4.53 -4.30
N TRP A 21 59.85 5.74 -4.51
CA TRP A 21 60.63 6.98 -4.61
C TRP A 21 61.06 7.53 -3.23
N MET A 22 60.22 7.42 -2.19
CA MET A 22 60.45 8.09 -0.90
C MET A 22 61.02 7.25 0.25
N LEU A 23 61.04 5.90 0.16
CA LEU A 23 61.37 5.04 1.33
C LEU A 23 62.58 4.11 1.14
N LYS A 24 63.34 3.87 2.23
CA LYS A 24 64.49 2.93 2.31
C LYS A 24 64.04 1.47 2.19
N ARG A 25 64.94 0.58 1.74
CA ARG A 25 64.68 -0.84 1.36
C ARG A 25 63.71 -1.64 2.27
N PRO A 26 63.82 -1.65 3.61
CA PRO A 26 62.90 -2.45 4.44
C PRO A 26 61.45 -1.93 4.41
N ALA A 27 61.26 -0.62 4.24
CA ALA A 27 59.94 -0.02 4.21
C ALA A 27 59.24 -0.15 2.84
N ARG A 28 60.00 -0.44 1.76
CA ARG A 28 59.43 -0.79 0.44
C ARG A 28 58.70 -2.13 0.48
N LEU A 29 59.25 -3.12 1.21
CA LEU A 29 58.66 -4.46 1.31
C LEU A 29 57.33 -4.46 2.09
N LEU A 30 57.24 -3.65 3.15
CA LEU A 30 55.99 -3.43 3.90
C LEU A 30 54.92 -2.74 3.06
N ALA A 31 55.30 -1.72 2.29
CA ALA A 31 54.38 -1.02 1.39
C ALA A 31 53.82 -1.96 0.30
N THR A 32 54.67 -2.83 -0.29
CA THR A 32 54.21 -3.83 -1.25
C THR A 32 53.25 -4.85 -0.64
N GLY A 33 53.47 -5.28 0.61
CA GLY A 33 52.55 -6.16 1.32
C GLY A 33 51.16 -5.54 1.50
N LEU A 34 51.11 -4.28 1.95
CA LEU A 34 49.85 -3.56 2.15
C LEU A 34 49.06 -3.36 0.84
N THR A 35 49.74 -3.06 -0.27
CA THR A 35 49.10 -2.96 -1.59
C THR A 35 48.51 -4.29 -2.07
N ILE A 36 49.15 -5.42 -1.78
CA ILE A 36 48.63 -6.74 -2.15
C ILE A 36 47.40 -7.08 -1.31
N SER A 37 47.40 -6.78 -0.01
CA SER A 37 46.21 -6.97 0.84
C SER A 37 45.03 -6.05 0.48
N ALA A 38 45.28 -4.88 -0.11
CA ALA A 38 44.21 -4.02 -0.66
C ALA A 38 43.62 -4.55 -1.98
N LEU A 39 44.32 -5.46 -2.66
CA LEU A 39 43.84 -6.18 -3.85
C LEU A 39 43.11 -7.48 -3.51
N ILE A 40 43.17 -7.94 -2.25
CA ILE A 40 42.36 -9.06 -1.75
C ILE A 40 41.02 -8.48 -1.34
N PRO A 41 39.90 -8.79 -2.02
CA PRO A 41 38.59 -8.29 -1.63
C PRO A 41 38.19 -8.90 -0.29
N TRP A 42 38.52 -8.22 0.81
CA TRP A 42 37.88 -8.45 2.10
C TRP A 42 36.49 -7.84 2.00
N LEU A 43 35.54 -8.63 1.51
CA LEU A 43 34.13 -8.65 1.87
C LEU A 43 33.46 -9.59 0.86
N PRO A 44 32.76 -10.66 1.30
CA PRO A 44 31.72 -11.21 0.46
C PRO A 44 30.77 -10.06 0.17
N SER A 45 30.65 -9.69 -1.11
CA SER A 45 29.59 -8.83 -1.59
C SER A 45 28.30 -9.38 -1.00
N SER A 46 27.75 -8.69 0.00
CA SER A 46 26.36 -8.86 0.38
C SER A 46 25.59 -8.69 -0.92
N HIS A 47 25.07 -9.81 -1.45
CA HIS A 47 24.03 -9.77 -2.45
C HIS A 47 22.86 -9.07 -1.77
N ALA A 48 22.84 -7.73 -1.81
CA ALA A 48 21.65 -6.97 -1.53
C ALA A 48 20.66 -7.41 -2.61
N GLU A 49 19.69 -8.21 -2.20
CA GLU A 49 18.60 -8.61 -3.06
C GLU A 49 17.95 -7.34 -3.64
N PRO A 50 17.70 -7.27 -4.96
CA PRO A 50 17.11 -6.08 -5.54
C PRO A 50 15.79 -5.76 -4.81
N PRO A 51 15.46 -4.47 -4.60
CA PRO A 51 14.23 -4.11 -3.91
C PRO A 51 13.06 -4.77 -4.63
N THR A 52 12.32 -5.61 -3.89
CA THR A 52 11.09 -6.25 -4.35
C THR A 52 10.14 -5.18 -4.86
N LYS A 53 9.43 -5.41 -5.96
CA LYS A 53 8.39 -4.48 -6.45
C LYS A 53 7.14 -4.61 -5.58
N PRO A 54 6.36 -3.52 -5.37
CA PRO A 54 5.14 -3.60 -4.58
C PRO A 54 4.09 -4.40 -5.34
N SER A 55 3.38 -5.28 -4.64
CA SER A 55 2.32 -6.11 -5.23
C SER A 55 0.97 -5.42 -5.16
N THR A 56 0.13 -5.67 -6.17
CA THR A 56 -1.25 -5.17 -6.22
C THR A 56 -2.22 -6.32 -6.04
N GLN A 57 -3.05 -6.27 -4.99
CA GLN A 57 -4.01 -7.33 -4.69
C GLN A 57 -5.39 -6.81 -4.31
N VAL A 58 -6.43 -7.58 -4.64
CA VAL A 58 -7.80 -7.26 -4.25
C VAL A 58 -8.01 -7.73 -2.83
N VAL A 59 -8.16 -6.78 -1.89
CA VAL A 59 -8.26 -7.08 -0.46
C VAL A 59 -9.70 -7.16 0.05
N TYR A 60 -10.65 -6.61 -0.71
CA TYR A 60 -12.06 -6.65 -0.37
C TYR A 60 -12.94 -6.48 -1.61
N ARG A 61 -14.06 -7.20 -1.67
CA ARG A 61 -15.06 -7.05 -2.74
C ARG A 61 -16.41 -6.66 -2.14
N PHE A 62 -16.96 -5.56 -2.63
CA PHE A 62 -18.33 -5.15 -2.30
C PHE A 62 -19.32 -5.98 -3.11
N ASP A 63 -19.02 -6.20 -4.40
CA ASP A 63 -19.77 -6.99 -5.35
C ASP A 63 -18.89 -7.35 -6.57
N ASP A 64 -19.51 -7.64 -7.71
CA ASP A 64 -18.83 -8.06 -8.95
C ASP A 64 -17.99 -6.97 -9.63
N HIS A 65 -18.27 -5.69 -9.37
CA HIS A 65 -17.66 -4.56 -10.09
C HIS A 65 -16.98 -3.53 -9.19
N ARG A 66 -17.22 -3.58 -7.87
CA ARG A 66 -16.63 -2.71 -6.86
C ARG A 66 -15.72 -3.48 -5.91
N HIS A 67 -14.48 -3.02 -5.76
CA HIS A 67 -13.49 -3.66 -4.88
C HIS A 67 -12.45 -2.68 -4.34
N LEU A 68 -11.70 -3.14 -3.34
CA LEU A 68 -10.52 -2.44 -2.81
C LEU A 68 -9.24 -3.13 -3.30
N GLU A 69 -8.31 -2.34 -3.82
CA GLU A 69 -6.97 -2.80 -4.21
C GLU A 69 -5.94 -2.25 -3.22
N LEU A 70 -5.13 -3.14 -2.62
CA LEU A 70 -3.96 -2.76 -1.84
C LEU A 70 -2.73 -2.85 -2.74
N VAL A 71 -1.94 -1.77 -2.75
CA VAL A 71 -0.64 -1.67 -3.44
C VAL A 71 0.44 -1.44 -2.40
N GLY A 72 1.30 -2.43 -2.16
CA GLY A 72 2.27 -2.37 -1.07
C GLY A 72 3.11 -3.62 -0.88
N TYR A 73 3.60 -3.81 0.35
CA TYR A 73 4.44 -4.94 0.76
C TYR A 73 3.86 -5.57 2.02
N GLY A 74 3.82 -6.90 2.09
CA GLY A 74 3.46 -7.61 3.32
C GLY A 74 2.14 -7.14 3.95
N CYS A 75 1.11 -6.89 3.13
CA CYS A 75 -0.20 -6.38 3.57
C CYS A 75 -0.24 -4.97 4.15
N GLU A 76 0.79 -4.16 3.87
CA GLU A 76 0.83 -2.74 4.21
C GLU A 76 1.11 -1.90 2.95
N GLY A 77 0.31 -0.88 2.71
CA GLY A 77 0.48 -0.02 1.54
C GLY A 77 -0.66 0.96 1.31
N ALA A 78 -0.79 1.46 0.09
CA ALA A 78 -1.91 2.31 -0.29
C ALA A 78 -3.12 1.46 -0.65
N ILE A 79 -4.32 1.88 -0.24
CA ILE A 79 -5.58 1.23 -0.64
C ILE A 79 -6.35 2.16 -1.56
N ASP A 80 -6.71 1.65 -2.74
CA ASP A 80 -7.55 2.33 -3.72
C ASP A 80 -8.94 1.68 -3.76
N TYR A 81 -9.99 2.49 -3.83
CA TYR A 81 -11.33 2.05 -4.22
C TYR A 81 -11.43 1.99 -5.74
N VAL A 82 -11.99 0.91 -6.27
CA VAL A 82 -12.18 0.70 -7.70
C VAL A 82 -13.62 0.33 -8.00
N ASP A 83 -14.25 1.06 -8.93
CA ASP A 83 -15.52 0.71 -9.55
C ASP A 83 -15.32 0.61 -11.06
N THR A 84 -15.33 -0.62 -11.56
CA THR A 84 -15.08 -0.92 -12.98
C THR A 84 -16.24 -0.52 -13.89
N LYS A 85 -17.48 -0.48 -13.38
CA LYS A 85 -18.67 -0.09 -14.16
C LYS A 85 -18.73 1.42 -14.37
N ARG A 86 -18.32 2.18 -13.35
CA ARG A 86 -18.28 3.65 -13.37
C ARG A 86 -16.92 4.22 -13.81
N GLY A 87 -15.91 3.38 -13.98
CA GLY A 87 -14.55 3.79 -14.34
C GLY A 87 -13.87 4.63 -13.25
N ILE A 88 -14.20 4.37 -11.97
CA ILE A 88 -13.67 5.12 -10.83
C ILE A 88 -12.48 4.34 -10.25
N LYS A 89 -11.37 5.04 -10.04
CA LYS A 89 -10.28 4.57 -9.18
C LYS A 89 -9.82 5.74 -8.30
N THR A 90 -10.06 5.62 -7.01
CA THR A 90 -9.86 6.72 -6.04
C THR A 90 -9.00 6.23 -4.89
N ARG A 91 -7.99 7.02 -4.51
CA ARG A 91 -7.17 6.76 -3.32
C ARG A 91 -8.05 6.81 -2.07
N LEU A 92 -8.24 5.67 -1.41
CA LEU A 92 -9.03 5.55 -0.19
C LEU A 92 -8.15 5.84 1.03
N MET A 93 -6.99 5.20 1.09
CA MET A 93 -6.01 5.32 2.18
C MET A 93 -4.58 5.39 1.63
N GLU A 94 -3.72 6.14 2.32
CA GLU A 94 -2.33 6.35 1.91
C GLU A 94 -1.40 5.18 2.27
N GLN A 95 -0.11 5.36 1.99
CA GLN A 95 0.98 4.36 1.89
C GLN A 95 1.29 3.43 3.08
N PHE A 96 0.52 3.45 4.17
CA PHE A 96 0.73 2.60 5.36
C PHE A 96 -0.57 1.93 5.85
N ALA A 97 -1.58 1.86 4.99
CA ALA A 97 -2.83 1.23 5.34
C ALA A 97 -2.68 -0.29 5.40
N ARG A 98 -3.37 -0.89 6.38
CA ARG A 98 -3.52 -2.33 6.53
C ARG A 98 -4.99 -2.71 6.39
N VAL A 99 -5.24 -4.00 6.21
CA VAL A 99 -6.59 -4.52 6.05
C VAL A 99 -7.31 -4.66 7.39
N PHE A 100 -8.60 -4.28 7.42
CA PHE A 100 -9.46 -4.51 8.56
C PHE A 100 -9.85 -6.00 8.64
N LEU A 101 -9.36 -6.68 9.68
CA LEU A 101 -9.52 -8.13 9.85
C LEU A 101 -10.88 -8.59 10.38
N PRO A 102 -11.58 -7.85 11.28
CA PRO A 102 -12.90 -8.27 11.72
C PRO A 102 -13.92 -8.34 10.58
N ARG A 103 -15.07 -8.94 10.88
CA ARG A 103 -16.13 -9.13 9.89
C ARG A 103 -16.64 -7.77 9.43
N ILE A 104 -16.73 -7.55 8.11
CA ILE A 104 -17.36 -6.38 7.52
C ILE A 104 -18.27 -6.82 6.38
N VAL A 105 -19.53 -6.39 6.44
CA VAL A 105 -20.54 -6.62 5.40
C VAL A 105 -20.98 -5.27 4.90
N HIS A 106 -20.72 -4.99 3.62
CA HIS A 106 -21.09 -3.72 3.00
C HIS A 106 -22.20 -3.92 1.96
N ALA A 107 -23.45 -3.92 2.43
CA ALA A 107 -24.64 -4.24 1.66
C ALA A 107 -25.36 -3.02 1.07
N ASP A 108 -24.61 -1.95 0.77
CA ASP A 108 -25.13 -0.78 0.05
C ASP A 108 -24.91 -0.97 -1.45
N ASN A 109 -25.96 -1.43 -2.14
CA ASN A 109 -25.88 -1.96 -3.50
C ASN A 109 -25.67 -0.89 -4.58
N ASP A 110 -26.23 0.32 -4.40
CA ASP A 110 -26.08 1.41 -5.36
C ASP A 110 -24.71 2.11 -5.27
N GLY A 111 -24.01 1.85 -4.16
CA GLY A 111 -22.67 2.34 -3.86
C GLY A 111 -22.59 3.81 -3.55
N ASP A 112 -23.72 4.48 -3.33
CA ASP A 112 -23.76 5.88 -2.89
C ASP A 112 -23.00 6.07 -1.58
N PHE A 113 -23.17 5.17 -0.62
CA PHE A 113 -22.55 5.27 0.70
C PHE A 113 -21.50 4.19 0.92
N ILE A 114 -20.23 4.58 0.81
CA ILE A 114 -19.10 3.69 1.11
C ILE A 114 -18.58 4.06 2.50
N PHE A 115 -18.40 3.06 3.36
CA PHE A 115 -17.90 3.23 4.71
C PHE A 115 -16.90 2.13 5.00
N ILE A 116 -15.63 2.51 5.19
CA ILE A 116 -14.52 1.58 5.41
C ILE A 116 -13.71 2.03 6.62
N PRO A 117 -13.53 1.19 7.65
CA PRO A 117 -12.69 1.52 8.79
C PRO A 117 -11.20 1.45 8.42
N TYR A 118 -10.36 2.19 9.14
CA TYR A 118 -8.94 1.82 9.26
C TYR A 118 -8.80 0.47 10.00
N ASP A 119 -7.64 -0.18 9.90
CA ASP A 119 -7.39 -1.49 10.52
C ASP A 119 -7.54 -1.46 12.04
N ASP A 120 -7.15 -0.34 12.67
CA ASP A 120 -7.27 -0.08 14.10
C ASP A 120 -8.59 0.56 14.52
N VAL A 121 -9.48 0.84 13.56
CA VAL A 121 -10.77 1.51 13.75
C VAL A 121 -10.65 2.89 14.45
N SER A 122 -9.49 3.56 14.33
CA SER A 122 -9.28 4.90 14.87
C SER A 122 -10.13 5.97 14.16
N ALA A 123 -10.39 5.75 12.87
CA ALA A 123 -11.25 6.56 12.02
C ALA A 123 -11.90 5.71 10.93
N PHE A 124 -12.72 6.35 10.10
CA PHE A 124 -13.39 5.70 8.98
C PHE A 124 -13.30 6.56 7.73
N ARG A 125 -13.13 5.93 6.57
CA ARG A 125 -13.19 6.57 5.26
C ARG A 125 -14.59 6.42 4.71
N VAL A 126 -15.19 7.56 4.37
CA VAL A 126 -16.58 7.65 3.95
C VAL A 126 -16.69 8.36 2.61
N SER A 127 -17.39 7.74 1.66
CA SER A 127 -17.84 8.39 0.43
C SER A 127 -19.36 8.44 0.40
N LYS A 128 -19.87 9.54 -0.15
CA LYS A 128 -21.29 9.81 -0.36
C LYS A 128 -21.60 10.10 -1.83
N ASP A 129 -20.68 9.74 -2.72
CA ASP A 129 -20.65 10.12 -4.13
C ASP A 129 -20.14 9.01 -5.05
N HIS A 130 -20.46 7.75 -4.69
CA HIS A 130 -20.05 6.54 -5.40
C HIS A 130 -18.54 6.25 -5.41
N GLY A 131 -17.82 6.73 -4.40
CA GLY A 131 -16.39 6.53 -4.25
C GLY A 131 -15.55 7.50 -5.07
N LYS A 132 -16.12 8.62 -5.55
CA LYS A 132 -15.35 9.66 -6.24
C LYS A 132 -14.52 10.47 -5.26
N THR A 133 -15.05 10.75 -4.09
CA THR A 133 -14.33 11.43 -3.00
C THR A 133 -14.53 10.70 -1.68
N PHE A 134 -13.50 10.75 -0.83
CA PHE A 134 -13.52 10.14 0.49
C PHE A 134 -13.13 11.15 1.56
N ASN A 135 -13.97 11.23 2.59
CA ASN A 135 -13.78 12.05 3.78
C ASN A 135 -13.53 11.17 5.01
N SER A 136 -12.97 11.76 6.06
CA SER A 136 -12.71 11.05 7.31
C SER A 136 -13.87 11.26 8.28
N ALA A 137 -14.60 10.19 8.57
CA ALA A 137 -15.57 10.12 9.66
C ALA A 137 -14.88 9.71 10.95
N ARG A 138 -15.48 10.10 12.09
CA ARG A 138 -14.88 9.93 13.42
C ARG A 138 -15.90 9.46 14.45
N TRP A 139 -15.38 8.91 15.53
CA TRP A 139 -16.15 8.65 16.75
C TRP A 139 -16.66 9.96 17.37
N VAL A 140 -17.85 9.88 17.94
CA VAL A 140 -18.34 10.83 18.95
C VAL A 140 -18.13 10.17 20.31
N GLY A 141 -17.24 10.76 21.11
CA GLY A 141 -16.81 10.19 22.39
C GLY A 141 -15.40 9.60 22.30
N SER A 142 -15.12 8.60 23.15
CA SER A 142 -13.80 7.95 23.22
C SER A 142 -13.53 7.07 21.99
N VAL A 143 -12.28 7.06 21.51
CA VAL A 143 -11.82 6.17 20.42
C VAL A 143 -11.61 4.74 20.91
N GLU A 144 -11.52 4.53 22.23
CA GLU A 144 -11.26 3.22 22.85
C GLU A 144 -12.31 2.16 22.47
N TYR A 145 -13.53 2.59 22.11
CA TYR A 145 -14.58 1.70 21.59
C TYR A 145 -14.18 0.94 20.31
N GLY A 146 -13.22 1.47 19.53
CA GLY A 146 -12.71 0.83 18.32
C GLY A 146 -11.90 -0.45 18.58
N THR A 147 -11.31 -0.60 19.76
CA THR A 147 -10.40 -1.72 20.08
C THR A 147 -11.12 -3.07 20.22
N GLU A 148 -12.43 -3.04 20.44
CA GLU A 148 -13.25 -4.23 20.67
C GLU A 148 -14.31 -4.45 19.59
N VAL A 149 -14.09 -3.93 18.38
CA VAL A 149 -15.02 -4.16 17.26
C VAL A 149 -15.07 -5.64 16.88
N LYS A 150 -16.28 -6.18 16.85
CA LYS A 150 -16.59 -7.56 16.47
C LYS A 150 -16.99 -7.64 14.99
N ALA A 151 -17.87 -6.73 14.55
CA ALA A 151 -18.34 -6.70 13.17
C ALA A 151 -18.83 -5.30 12.77
N ILE A 152 -18.73 -5.01 11.48
CA ILE A 152 -19.35 -3.82 10.86
C ILE A 152 -20.34 -4.28 9.81
N THR A 153 -21.54 -3.69 9.83
CA THR A 153 -22.56 -3.89 8.80
C THR A 153 -22.95 -2.53 8.23
N VAL A 154 -22.86 -2.37 6.91
CA VAL A 154 -23.31 -1.17 6.21
C VAL A 154 -24.53 -1.52 5.39
N ILE A 155 -25.65 -0.88 5.68
CA ILE A 155 -26.95 -1.13 5.03
C ILE A 155 -27.81 0.12 5.12
N ASN A 156 -28.62 0.38 4.08
CA ASN A 156 -29.51 1.55 4.01
C ASN A 156 -28.76 2.87 4.28
N GLN A 157 -27.58 3.03 3.67
CA GLN A 157 -26.71 4.21 3.82
C GLN A 157 -26.34 4.55 5.29
N GLN A 158 -26.32 3.53 6.17
CA GLN A 158 -25.88 3.64 7.55
C GLN A 158 -24.88 2.54 7.87
N ALA A 159 -23.86 2.87 8.68
CA ALA A 159 -22.94 1.89 9.22
C ALA A 159 -23.33 1.56 10.67
N PHE A 160 -23.33 0.26 10.98
CA PHE A 160 -23.57 -0.33 12.28
C PHE A 160 -22.31 -1.06 12.73
N ILE A 161 -21.81 -0.74 13.91
CA ILE A 161 -20.56 -1.27 14.45
C ILE A 161 -20.91 -2.00 15.75
N GLU A 162 -20.84 -3.33 15.70
CA GLU A 162 -21.03 -4.21 16.86
C GLU A 162 -19.69 -4.36 17.57
N VAL A 163 -19.67 -4.06 18.87
CA VAL A 163 -18.51 -4.30 19.75
C VAL A 163 -18.72 -5.56 20.58
N LYS A 164 -17.64 -6.14 21.09
CA LYS A 164 -17.65 -7.43 21.81
C LYS A 164 -18.54 -7.45 23.06
N ASP A 165 -18.71 -6.31 23.71
CA ASP A 165 -19.57 -6.17 24.89
C ASP A 165 -21.08 -6.14 24.59
N GLY A 166 -21.46 -6.23 23.31
CA GLY A 166 -22.85 -6.29 22.84
C GLY A 166 -23.46 -4.92 22.51
N ARG A 167 -22.76 -3.81 22.72
CA ARG A 167 -23.22 -2.49 22.25
C ARG A 167 -23.14 -2.39 20.74
N VAL A 168 -24.00 -1.54 20.18
CA VAL A 168 -24.04 -1.23 18.75
C VAL A 168 -23.92 0.27 18.57
N PHE A 169 -22.82 0.69 17.96
CA PHE A 169 -22.60 2.06 17.52
C PHE A 169 -23.11 2.22 16.09
N MET A 170 -23.50 3.43 15.71
CA MET A 170 -23.98 3.66 14.35
C MET A 170 -23.72 5.08 13.85
N THR A 171 -23.76 5.23 12.54
CA THR A 171 -23.84 6.55 11.91
C THR A 171 -25.26 7.10 11.96
N SER A 172 -25.40 8.41 11.77
CA SER A 172 -26.71 9.04 11.60
C SER A 172 -27.43 8.55 10.35
N LYS A 173 -28.76 8.76 10.33
CA LYS A 173 -29.59 8.49 9.15
C LYS A 173 -29.11 9.31 7.95
N PRO A 174 -29.37 8.85 6.71
CA PRO A 174 -29.04 9.59 5.50
C PRO A 174 -29.98 10.80 5.34
N PHE A 175 -29.79 11.80 6.21
CA PHE A 175 -30.46 13.09 6.18
C PHE A 175 -29.48 14.24 6.44
N GLY A 176 -29.53 15.28 5.61
CA GLY A 176 -28.67 16.46 5.71
C GLY A 176 -27.21 16.21 5.31
N GLU A 177 -26.44 17.31 5.19
CA GLU A 177 -25.05 17.23 4.69
C GLU A 177 -24.08 16.53 5.67
N GLY A 178 -24.40 16.55 6.96
CA GLY A 178 -23.56 15.95 8.01
C GLY A 178 -23.70 14.43 8.16
N TRP A 179 -24.58 13.78 7.39
CA TRP A 179 -24.84 12.35 7.56
C TRP A 179 -23.59 11.50 7.38
N GLY A 180 -23.54 10.35 8.06
CA GLY A 180 -22.50 9.33 7.85
C GLY A 180 -21.10 9.71 8.35
N MET A 181 -20.90 10.94 8.84
CA MET A 181 -19.59 11.46 9.24
C MET A 181 -19.25 11.23 10.72
N LEU A 182 -20.22 10.80 11.51
CA LEU A 182 -20.11 10.62 12.96
C LEU A 182 -20.62 9.24 13.33
N VAL A 183 -19.82 8.50 14.11
CA VAL A 183 -20.20 7.22 14.72
C VAL A 183 -20.46 7.45 16.20
N ILE A 184 -21.63 7.06 16.70
CA ILE A 184 -22.03 7.33 18.08
C ILE A 184 -22.72 6.12 18.72
N ASP A 185 -22.58 5.99 20.05
CA ASP A 185 -23.41 5.10 20.87
C ASP A 185 -24.78 5.77 21.07
N PRO A 186 -25.86 5.26 20.43
CA PRO A 186 -27.17 5.89 20.49
C PRO A 186 -27.81 5.82 21.88
N VAL A 187 -27.39 4.87 22.73
CA VAL A 187 -28.02 4.62 24.04
C VAL A 187 -27.28 5.38 25.14
N ASN A 188 -25.97 5.21 25.24
CA ASN A 188 -25.21 5.71 26.39
C ASN A 188 -24.60 7.08 26.15
N HIS A 189 -24.27 7.43 24.89
CA HIS A 189 -23.54 8.66 24.61
C HIS A 189 -24.38 9.73 23.92
N LEU A 190 -25.14 9.38 22.88
CA LEU A 190 -25.97 10.32 22.12
C LEU A 190 -26.81 11.26 23.00
N PRO A 191 -27.56 10.79 24.03
CA PRO A 191 -28.39 11.66 24.87
C PRO A 191 -27.62 12.73 25.65
N THR A 192 -26.31 12.53 25.85
CA THR A 192 -25.45 13.47 26.58
C THR A 192 -24.81 14.52 25.67
N THR A 193 -25.05 14.45 24.36
CA THR A 193 -24.42 15.30 23.36
C THR A 193 -25.41 16.26 22.70
N VAL A 194 -24.90 17.35 22.14
CA VAL A 194 -25.67 18.28 21.29
C VAL A 194 -26.21 17.63 20.00
N PHE A 195 -25.74 16.43 19.65
CA PHE A 195 -26.22 15.70 18.49
C PHE A 195 -27.61 15.09 18.72
N SER A 196 -28.01 14.89 19.99
CA SER A 196 -29.34 14.37 20.36
C SER A 196 -30.51 15.23 19.91
N GLU A 197 -30.29 16.51 19.61
CA GLU A 197 -31.34 17.43 19.13
C GLU A 197 -31.42 17.46 17.60
N ARG A 198 -30.44 16.86 16.90
CA ARG A 198 -30.37 16.97 15.45
C ARG A 198 -31.30 15.97 14.77
N PRO A 199 -31.97 16.35 13.66
CA PRO A 199 -32.91 15.48 12.95
C PRO A 199 -32.32 14.13 12.52
N GLU A 200 -31.06 14.11 12.09
CA GLU A 200 -30.38 12.91 11.59
C GLU A 200 -30.10 11.85 12.68
N PHE A 201 -30.15 12.23 13.95
CA PHE A 201 -30.00 11.34 15.11
C PHE A 201 -31.34 10.99 15.78
N GLN A 202 -32.48 11.41 15.22
CA GLN A 202 -33.80 11.08 15.75
C GLN A 202 -34.26 9.68 15.32
N ASN A 203 -34.87 8.95 16.27
CA ASN A 203 -35.48 7.64 16.03
C ASN A 203 -34.51 6.63 15.39
N LEU A 204 -33.26 6.59 15.86
CA LEU A 204 -32.27 5.63 15.37
C LEU A 204 -32.75 4.19 15.60
N PRO A 205 -32.42 3.27 14.69
CA PRO A 205 -32.73 1.85 14.87
C PRO A 205 -32.06 1.29 16.13
N THR A 206 -32.78 0.43 16.86
CA THR A 206 -32.26 -0.23 18.08
C THR A 206 -31.55 -1.55 17.76
N THR A 207 -31.73 -2.08 16.56
CA THR A 207 -31.15 -3.36 16.09
C THR A 207 -30.59 -3.20 14.69
N ILE A 208 -29.57 -4.00 14.35
CA ILE A 208 -28.99 -4.04 13.01
C ILE A 208 -30.05 -4.60 12.04
N PRO A 209 -30.38 -3.87 10.95
CA PRO A 209 -31.31 -4.38 9.93
C PRO A 209 -30.82 -5.69 9.30
N GLU A 210 -31.76 -6.56 8.92
CA GLU A 210 -31.43 -7.82 8.25
C GLU A 210 -30.83 -7.54 6.85
N VAL A 211 -29.66 -8.12 6.59
CA VAL A 211 -29.00 -8.05 5.28
C VAL A 211 -29.49 -9.19 4.41
N LYS A 212 -30.15 -8.87 3.29
CA LYS A 212 -30.65 -9.85 2.31
C LYS A 212 -29.76 -9.85 1.07
N GLU A 213 -29.47 -11.05 0.56
CA GLU A 213 -28.78 -11.28 -0.73
C GLU A 213 -27.42 -10.58 -0.90
N TYR A 214 -26.62 -10.48 0.16
CA TYR A 214 -25.27 -9.92 0.08
C TYR A 214 -24.30 -10.85 -0.68
N LYS A 215 -23.70 -10.34 -1.77
CA LYS A 215 -22.80 -11.09 -2.65
C LYS A 215 -21.31 -10.78 -2.46
N GLY A 216 -21.00 -9.72 -1.70
CA GLY A 216 -19.63 -9.31 -1.43
C GLY A 216 -18.93 -10.22 -0.42
N TRP A 217 -17.69 -9.87 -0.11
CA TRP A 217 -16.90 -10.57 0.90
C TRP A 217 -17.32 -10.10 2.30
N SER A 218 -17.47 -11.02 3.25
CA SER A 218 -17.78 -10.66 4.63
C SER A 218 -16.55 -10.30 5.48
N GLN A 219 -15.35 -10.31 4.89
CA GLN A 219 -14.09 -10.09 5.57
C GLN A 219 -13.04 -9.64 4.55
N MET A 220 -12.21 -8.68 4.93
CA MET A 220 -11.04 -8.35 4.12
C MET A 220 -10.00 -9.47 4.21
N ARG A 221 -9.20 -9.60 3.17
CA ARG A 221 -8.17 -10.63 3.06
C ARG A 221 -6.92 -9.99 2.51
N CYS A 222 -5.77 -10.50 2.91
CA CYS A 222 -4.52 -10.13 2.31
C CYS A 222 -3.55 -11.31 2.37
N ASP A 223 -2.83 -11.50 1.28
CA ASP A 223 -1.74 -12.46 1.16
C ASP A 223 -0.40 -11.71 1.28
N PRO A 224 0.37 -11.92 2.38
CA PRO A 224 1.63 -11.21 2.60
C PRO A 224 2.76 -11.72 1.70
N ASP A 225 2.67 -12.97 1.21
CA ASP A 225 3.68 -13.62 0.38
C ASP A 225 3.44 -13.37 -1.11
N LEU A 226 2.44 -12.54 -1.43
CA LEU A 226 2.11 -12.20 -2.81
C LEU A 226 3.21 -11.32 -3.42
N GLU A 227 4.13 -11.95 -4.14
CA GLU A 227 5.06 -11.28 -5.05
C GLU A 227 4.29 -10.87 -6.32
N GLY A 228 4.30 -9.58 -6.66
CA GLY A 228 3.50 -9.05 -7.75
C GLY A 228 4.32 -8.37 -8.83
N ASP A 229 4.19 -8.83 -10.08
CA ASP A 229 4.39 -7.95 -11.24
C ASP A 229 3.27 -6.90 -11.28
N PRO A 230 3.56 -5.64 -11.63
CA PRO A 230 2.55 -4.59 -11.66
C PRO A 230 1.44 -4.95 -12.64
N LYS A 231 0.16 -4.80 -12.23
CA LYS A 231 -0.93 -4.71 -13.20
C LYS A 231 -0.57 -3.58 -14.17
N GLN A 232 -0.18 -3.92 -15.40
CA GLN A 232 0.03 -2.91 -16.44
C GLN A 232 -1.29 -2.17 -16.61
N THR A 233 -1.35 -0.92 -16.14
CA THR A 233 -2.41 0.01 -16.53
C THR A 233 -2.18 0.36 -18.00
N ALA A 234 -2.68 -0.51 -18.89
CA ALA A 234 -2.70 -0.28 -20.32
C ALA A 234 -3.67 0.88 -20.59
N GLY A 235 -3.15 2.12 -20.61
CA GLY A 235 -4.00 3.28 -20.86
C GLY A 235 -3.30 4.64 -20.91
N THR A 236 -2.09 4.80 -20.37
CA THR A 236 -1.41 6.10 -20.41
C THR A 236 -0.31 6.14 -21.46
N ARG A 237 -0.27 7.24 -22.25
CA ARG A 237 0.74 7.51 -23.30
C ARG A 237 2.19 7.40 -22.79
N TRP A 238 2.39 7.65 -21.50
CA TRP A 238 3.68 7.52 -20.82
C TRP A 238 4.17 6.07 -20.72
N ASN A 239 3.28 5.11 -20.49
CA ASN A 239 3.64 3.70 -20.39
C ASN A 239 4.14 3.16 -21.74
N ALA A 240 3.52 3.57 -22.84
CA ALA A 240 3.97 3.22 -24.20
C ALA A 240 5.37 3.78 -24.53
N PHE A 241 5.68 5.00 -24.07
CA PHE A 241 7.01 5.59 -24.22
C PHE A 241 8.07 4.84 -23.39
N GLN A 242 7.77 4.50 -22.13
CA GLN A 242 8.69 3.72 -21.29
C GLN A 242 8.99 2.35 -21.88
N PHE A 243 7.98 1.63 -22.39
CA PHE A 243 8.19 0.35 -23.07
C PHE A 243 8.99 0.49 -24.36
N ALA A 244 8.78 1.55 -25.15
CA ALA A 244 9.57 1.81 -26.35
C ALA A 244 11.04 2.13 -26.03
N VAL A 245 11.30 2.88 -24.96
CA VAL A 245 12.67 3.17 -24.49
C VAL A 245 13.36 1.90 -23.99
N LEU A 246 12.66 1.05 -23.24
CA LEU A 246 13.21 -0.23 -22.76
C LEU A 246 13.48 -1.22 -23.90
N ASP A 247 12.61 -1.32 -24.91
CA ASP A 247 12.86 -2.12 -26.12
C ASP A 247 14.08 -1.58 -26.91
N LEU A 248 14.21 -0.26 -27.04
CA LEU A 248 15.36 0.36 -27.70
C LEU A 248 16.66 0.12 -26.93
N LEU A 249 16.65 0.25 -25.60
CA LEU A 249 17.81 -0.03 -24.75
C LEU A 249 18.18 -1.52 -24.75
N GLY A 250 17.18 -2.41 -24.77
CA GLY A 250 17.40 -3.84 -24.92
C GLY A 250 18.07 -4.20 -26.25
N ARG A 251 17.70 -3.51 -27.33
CA ARG A 251 18.32 -3.71 -28.66
C ARG A 251 19.72 -3.09 -28.80
N THR A 252 20.06 -2.04 -28.05
CA THR A 252 21.38 -1.39 -28.13
C THR A 252 22.43 -2.00 -27.21
N VAL A 253 22.03 -2.56 -26.07
CA VAL A 253 22.95 -3.23 -25.14
C VAL A 253 23.25 -4.68 -25.55
N ALA A 254 22.38 -5.30 -26.36
CA ALA A 254 22.53 -6.68 -26.86
C ALA A 254 23.13 -6.79 -28.27
N LEU A 255 24.02 -5.88 -28.68
CA LEU A 255 24.94 -6.14 -29.80
C LEU A 255 26.24 -6.73 -29.24
N PRO A 256 26.45 -8.06 -29.28
CA PRO A 256 27.77 -8.61 -29.07
C PRO A 256 28.65 -8.22 -30.27
N ILE A 257 29.83 -7.73 -29.94
CA ILE A 257 31.00 -7.62 -30.80
C ILE A 257 31.25 -9.01 -31.43
N ILE A 258 30.76 -9.25 -32.65
CA ILE A 258 31.08 -10.46 -33.44
C ILE A 258 31.84 -10.13 -34.73
N TRP A 259 32.05 -8.84 -35.06
CA TRP A 259 32.78 -8.45 -36.29
C TRP A 259 34.28 -8.15 -36.11
N ALA A 260 35.00 -8.89 -35.25
CA ALA A 260 36.45 -8.70 -35.11
C ALA A 260 37.32 -9.96 -34.90
N VAL A 261 36.79 -11.19 -34.98
CA VAL A 261 37.62 -12.42 -34.79
C VAL A 261 37.66 -13.34 -36.03
N GLY A 262 37.06 -12.95 -37.16
CA GLY A 262 37.10 -13.73 -38.41
C GLY A 262 38.22 -13.37 -39.40
N ALA A 263 39.24 -12.60 -39.01
CA ALA A 263 40.26 -12.08 -39.94
C ALA A 263 41.71 -12.44 -39.61
N LEU A 264 41.94 -13.40 -38.69
CA LEU A 264 43.28 -13.89 -38.34
C LEU A 264 43.33 -15.42 -38.17
N SER A 265 42.79 -16.14 -39.15
CA SER A 265 43.09 -17.55 -39.39
C SER A 265 43.39 -17.76 -40.86
#